data_AF-A0A1B8ZQ27-F1
#
_entry.id   AF-A0A1B8ZQ27-F1
#
_cell.length_a   1.000
_cell.length_b   1.000
_cell.length_c   1.000
_cell.angle_alpha   90.00
_cell.angle_beta   90.00
_cell.angle_gamma   90.00
#
_symmetry.space_group_name_H-M   'P 1'
#
loop_
_entity.id
_entity.type
_entity.pdbx_description
1 polymer ?
#
loop_
_entity_poly.entity_id
_entity_poly.type
_entity_poly.pdbx_seq_one_letter_code
_entity_poly.pdbx_strand_id
1 'polypeptide(L)'
;MKKYLIIFSILMVCLSCTKSKSQQKVMTTDFQLTECEALYKNKKLPFGKPVEEWINIFGNKYRNIPDDAKSYYKRYIWDDLGIVVEEEGHNSNNPKKTTKMYIFYSNLTSPAGHKGKLKFAYERESETYLISEYKKNNPSALTKELEQEFIQLKSIGGKEGPDKYIYPYTTYKQSVTIDGAEVRGGMLLKELNKNRKEKDLQIFTFRDDNMDGVNETGSTKGDNGEYWNDNRKNDCGNKQNYYFLNSVQYSDSELEYIKVGYRAKGDDSPYF
;
A
#
# COMPACT_ATOMS: atom_id res chain seq x y z
N MET A 1 24.13 33.71 51.27
CA MET A 1 22.99 33.78 50.33
C MET A 1 23.39 33.66 48.85
N LYS A 2 24.34 34.43 48.32
CA LYS A 2 24.74 34.37 46.88
C LYS A 2 25.24 32.99 46.39
N LYS A 3 25.95 32.20 47.21
CA LYS A 3 26.43 30.84 46.82
C LYS A 3 25.30 29.81 46.68
N TYR A 4 24.24 29.92 47.48
CA TYR A 4 23.09 28.99 47.40
C TYR A 4 22.18 29.29 46.22
N LEU A 5 22.06 30.57 45.82
CA LEU A 5 21.30 30.96 44.63
C LEU A 5 21.90 30.38 43.35
N ILE A 6 23.23 30.39 43.21
CA ILE A 6 23.93 29.86 42.02
C ILE A 6 23.76 28.35 41.90
N ILE A 7 23.80 27.62 43.02
CA ILE A 7 23.60 26.16 43.03
C ILE A 7 22.15 25.81 42.65
N PHE A 8 21.17 26.59 43.12
CA PHE A 8 19.75 26.40 42.78
C PHE A 8 19.46 26.69 41.29
N SER A 9 20.12 27.69 40.71
CA SER A 9 20.02 28.01 39.27
C SER A 9 20.61 26.90 38.39
N ILE A 10 21.72 26.27 38.78
CA ILE A 10 22.35 25.17 38.02
C ILE A 10 21.48 23.91 38.09
N LEU A 11 20.87 23.61 39.24
CA LEU A 11 19.96 22.47 39.40
C LEU A 11 18.66 22.62 38.58
N MET A 12 18.11 23.83 38.45
CA MET A 12 16.96 24.08 37.57
C MET A 12 17.28 23.94 36.07
N VAL A 13 18.49 24.30 35.64
CA VAL A 13 18.93 24.13 34.24
C VAL A 13 19.17 22.65 33.92
N CYS A 14 19.64 21.85 34.89
CA CYS A 14 19.76 20.40 34.72
C CYS A 14 18.38 19.68 34.68
N LEU A 15 17.37 20.19 35.39
CA LEU A 15 16.01 19.62 35.38
C LEU A 15 15.19 20.00 34.13
N SER A 16 15.55 21.08 33.43
CA SER A 16 14.88 21.51 32.19
C SER A 16 15.45 20.87 30.92
N CYS A 17 16.50 20.04 31.04
CA CYS A 17 17.04 19.24 29.94
C CYS A 17 16.58 17.77 29.93
N THR A 18 15.70 17.36 30.86
CA THR A 18 14.95 16.10 30.76
C THR A 18 13.60 16.32 30.09
N LYS A 19 13.58 16.98 28.90
CA LYS A 19 12.66 16.48 27.88
C LYS A 19 13.19 15.10 27.56
N SER A 20 12.44 14.07 27.91
CA SER A 20 12.67 12.75 27.38
C SER A 20 12.76 12.90 25.86
N LYS A 21 14.00 12.92 25.34
CA LYS A 21 14.27 12.24 24.10
C LYS A 21 13.84 10.82 24.41
N SER A 22 12.55 10.50 24.22
CA SER A 22 12.23 9.17 23.76
C SER A 22 13.23 8.98 22.64
N GLN A 23 14.18 8.07 22.86
CA GLN A 23 15.00 7.61 21.75
C GLN A 23 13.96 7.22 20.72
N GLN A 24 13.80 8.08 19.71
CA GLN A 24 12.96 7.84 18.57
C GLN A 24 13.60 6.59 18.00
N LYS A 25 13.07 5.44 18.40
CA LYS A 25 13.59 4.14 18.00
C LYS A 25 13.48 4.21 16.50
N VAL A 26 14.61 4.45 15.84
CA VAL A 26 14.67 4.59 14.38
C VAL A 26 14.13 3.27 13.90
N MET A 27 12.88 3.29 13.44
CA MET A 27 12.26 2.10 12.91
C MET A 27 13.06 1.74 11.67
N THR A 28 13.81 0.65 11.76
CA THR A 28 14.54 0.09 10.64
C THR A 28 13.56 -0.70 9.79
N THR A 29 12.71 0.00 9.05
CA THR A 29 11.87 -0.62 8.01
C THR A 29 12.61 -0.61 6.68
N ASP A 30 12.41 -1.65 5.87
CA ASP A 30 12.97 -1.64 4.52
C ASP A 30 12.39 -0.48 3.71
N PHE A 31 11.07 -0.25 3.78
CA PHE A 31 10.44 0.88 3.09
C PHE A 31 10.22 2.07 4.03
N GLN A 32 10.59 3.26 3.54
CA GLN A 32 10.33 4.54 4.20
C GLN A 32 9.73 5.49 3.18
N LEU A 33 8.49 5.90 3.42
CA LEU A 33 7.67 6.65 2.48
C LEU A 33 7.30 7.99 3.12
N THR A 34 7.46 9.06 2.35
CA THR A 34 7.03 10.42 2.70
C THR A 34 6.47 11.07 1.44
N GLU A 35 5.94 12.29 1.57
CA GLU A 35 5.51 13.09 0.41
C GLU A 35 6.67 13.44 -0.54
N CYS A 36 7.93 13.37 -0.08
CA CYS A 36 9.08 13.85 -0.85
C CYS A 36 10.09 12.75 -1.22
N GLU A 37 10.12 11.67 -0.48
CA GLU A 37 11.06 10.58 -0.69
C GLU A 37 10.38 9.23 -0.48
N ALA A 38 10.72 8.28 -1.35
CA ALA A 38 10.39 6.87 -1.22
C ALA A 38 11.70 6.08 -1.24
N LEU A 39 11.99 5.38 -0.13
CA LEU A 39 13.23 4.64 0.07
C LEU A 39 12.95 3.15 0.24
N TYR A 40 13.88 2.32 -0.24
CA TYR A 40 14.00 0.91 0.08
C TYR A 40 15.41 0.60 0.58
N LYS A 41 15.54 0.06 1.79
CA LYS A 41 16.83 -0.19 2.47
C LYS A 41 17.76 1.02 2.42
N ASN A 42 17.20 2.20 2.72
CA ASN A 42 17.86 3.52 2.67
C ASN A 42 18.36 3.95 1.27
N LYS A 43 17.96 3.27 0.19
CA LYS A 43 18.24 3.68 -1.20
C LYS A 43 16.99 4.29 -1.80
N LYS A 44 17.13 5.37 -2.58
CA LYS A 44 16.00 6.00 -3.28
C LYS A 44 15.40 5.04 -4.30
N LEU A 45 14.07 4.93 -4.29
CA LEU A 45 13.33 4.21 -5.32
C LEU A 45 13.27 5.05 -6.60
N PRO A 46 13.50 4.44 -7.78
CA PRO A 46 13.70 5.17 -9.04
C PRO A 46 12.37 5.49 -9.73
N PHE A 47 11.43 6.09 -9.01
CA PHE A 47 10.20 6.61 -9.60
C PHE A 47 10.50 7.65 -10.70
N GLY A 48 9.67 7.69 -11.73
CA GLY A 48 9.88 8.52 -12.91
C GLY A 48 11.00 8.01 -13.82
N LYS A 49 11.66 6.89 -13.49
CA LYS A 49 12.62 6.19 -14.34
C LYS A 49 11.99 4.95 -14.98
N PRO A 50 12.59 4.39 -16.04
CA PRO A 50 12.22 3.10 -16.59
C PRO A 50 12.33 1.96 -15.57
N VAL A 51 11.63 0.85 -15.81
CA VAL A 51 11.62 -0.31 -14.91
C VAL A 51 13.00 -0.95 -14.72
N GLU A 52 13.94 -0.78 -15.66
CA GLU A 52 15.27 -1.38 -15.58
C GLU A 52 16.02 -0.96 -14.31
N GLU A 53 15.80 0.28 -13.84
CA GLU A 53 16.36 0.77 -12.58
C GLU A 53 15.75 0.06 -11.36
N TRP A 54 14.49 -0.36 -11.45
CA TRP A 54 13.82 -1.13 -10.40
C TRP A 54 14.32 -2.58 -10.37
N ILE A 55 14.56 -3.18 -11.55
CA ILE A 55 15.16 -4.52 -11.68
C ILE A 55 16.54 -4.56 -11.02
N ASN A 56 17.34 -3.49 -11.12
CA ASN A 56 18.65 -3.39 -10.45
C ASN A 56 18.54 -3.41 -8.92
N ILE A 57 17.40 -3.01 -8.35
CA ILE A 57 17.17 -2.95 -6.89
C ILE A 57 16.53 -4.24 -6.38
N PHE A 58 15.51 -4.75 -7.09
CA PHE A 58 14.68 -5.86 -6.64
C PHE A 58 15.04 -7.21 -7.27
N GLY A 59 15.90 -7.21 -8.29
CA GLY A 59 16.31 -8.40 -9.03
C GLY A 59 15.44 -8.64 -10.27
N ASN A 60 15.88 -9.60 -11.09
CA ASN A 60 15.26 -9.95 -12.38
C ASN A 60 14.16 -11.02 -12.27
N LYS A 61 13.89 -11.55 -11.07
CA LYS A 61 12.81 -12.51 -10.84
C LYS A 61 11.50 -11.76 -10.58
N TYR A 62 10.82 -11.42 -11.67
CA TYR A 62 9.48 -10.84 -11.66
C TYR A 62 8.60 -11.51 -12.71
N ARG A 63 7.28 -11.42 -12.53
CA ARG A 63 6.30 -11.77 -13.56
C ARG A 63 5.64 -10.51 -14.11
N ASN A 64 5.12 -10.63 -15.32
CA ASN A 64 4.21 -9.66 -15.91
C ASN A 64 2.84 -10.31 -16.06
N ILE A 65 1.78 -9.53 -15.94
CA ILE A 65 0.45 -9.97 -16.38
C ILE A 65 0.39 -9.76 -17.88
N PRO A 66 -0.18 -10.70 -18.66
CA PRO A 66 -0.39 -10.52 -20.09
C PRO A 66 -1.06 -9.17 -20.37
N ASP A 67 -0.48 -8.41 -21.29
CA ASP A 67 -0.97 -7.10 -21.65
C ASP A 67 -2.39 -7.23 -22.21
N ASP A 68 -3.36 -6.56 -21.57
CA ASP A 68 -4.53 -6.17 -22.34
C ASP A 68 -4.07 -5.04 -23.29
N ALA A 69 -4.42 -5.13 -24.57
CA ALA A 69 -3.98 -4.18 -25.60
C ALA A 69 -4.45 -2.72 -25.34
N LYS A 70 -5.24 -2.49 -24.28
CA LYS A 70 -5.79 -1.19 -23.87
C LYS A 70 -5.11 -0.66 -22.61
N SER A 71 -4.26 -1.44 -21.94
CA SER A 71 -3.64 -1.04 -20.69
C SER A 71 -2.60 0.03 -20.96
N TYR A 72 -2.76 1.19 -20.32
CA TYR A 72 -1.77 2.25 -20.33
C TYR A 72 -0.50 1.88 -19.53
N TYR A 73 -0.63 0.89 -18.64
CA TYR A 73 0.40 0.48 -17.71
C TYR A 73 0.86 -0.94 -17.98
N LYS A 74 2.18 -1.14 -17.92
CA LYS A 74 2.77 -2.46 -17.77
C LYS A 74 3.08 -2.72 -16.30
N ARG A 75 2.77 -3.93 -15.82
CA ARG A 75 2.89 -4.30 -14.41
C ARG A 75 4.01 -5.31 -14.22
N TYR A 76 4.92 -4.99 -13.30
CA TYR A 76 6.06 -5.82 -12.94
C TYR A 76 5.90 -6.27 -11.49
N ILE A 77 5.82 -7.57 -11.28
CA ILE A 77 5.41 -8.15 -9.99
C ILE A 77 6.53 -9.01 -9.43
N TRP A 78 7.08 -8.60 -8.29
CA TRP A 78 8.07 -9.38 -7.55
C TRP A 78 7.35 -10.19 -6.48
N ASP A 79 6.93 -11.40 -6.86
CA ASP A 79 6.10 -12.27 -6.01
C ASP A 79 6.74 -12.56 -4.66
N ASP A 80 8.06 -12.76 -4.61
CA ASP A 80 8.79 -13.06 -3.37
C ASP A 80 8.88 -11.86 -2.41
N LEU A 81 8.73 -10.64 -2.95
CA LEU A 81 8.78 -9.40 -2.18
C LEU A 81 7.38 -8.89 -1.80
N GLY A 82 6.32 -9.35 -2.48
CA GLY A 82 4.98 -8.83 -2.26
C GLY A 82 4.76 -7.41 -2.78
N ILE A 83 5.44 -7.05 -3.88
CA ILE A 83 5.35 -5.71 -4.47
C ILE A 83 5.03 -5.75 -5.96
N VAL A 84 4.45 -4.64 -6.43
CA VAL A 84 4.19 -4.39 -7.85
C VAL A 84 4.62 -2.98 -8.22
N VAL A 85 5.19 -2.82 -9.41
CA VAL A 85 5.48 -1.52 -10.02
C VAL A 85 4.72 -1.39 -11.34
N GLU A 86 4.08 -0.24 -11.55
CA GLU A 86 3.43 0.11 -12.80
C GLU A 86 4.26 1.11 -13.59
N GLU A 87 4.52 0.77 -14.86
CA GLU A 87 5.22 1.59 -15.84
C GLU A 87 4.23 2.14 -16.86
N GLU A 88 4.13 3.47 -16.95
CA GLU A 88 3.34 4.17 -17.95
C GLU A 88 4.00 4.15 -19.32
N GLY A 89 3.16 4.21 -20.35
CA GLY A 89 3.60 4.46 -21.73
C GLY A 89 3.94 3.19 -22.51
N HIS A 90 3.54 2.01 -22.03
CA HIS A 90 3.76 0.72 -22.69
C HIS A 90 3.23 0.67 -24.14
N ASN A 91 2.11 1.33 -24.40
CA ASN A 91 1.46 1.42 -25.71
C ASN A 91 1.56 2.82 -26.34
N SER A 92 2.57 3.61 -25.96
CA SER A 92 2.75 4.96 -26.48
C SER A 92 4.19 5.23 -26.89
N ASN A 93 4.41 6.23 -27.73
CA ASN A 93 5.75 6.74 -28.05
C ASN A 93 6.34 7.60 -26.93
N ASN A 94 5.61 7.81 -25.82
CA ASN A 94 6.11 8.58 -24.70
C ASN A 94 7.21 7.82 -23.96
N PRO A 95 8.17 8.54 -23.33
CA PRO A 95 9.16 7.91 -22.48
C PRO A 95 8.49 7.07 -21.38
N LYS A 96 8.92 5.82 -21.28
CA LYS A 96 8.48 4.91 -20.23
C LYS A 96 8.93 5.44 -18.88
N LYS A 97 7.99 5.46 -17.94
CA LYS A 97 8.25 5.94 -16.59
C LYS A 97 7.41 5.14 -15.59
N THR A 98 8.05 4.75 -14.51
CA THR A 98 7.35 4.13 -13.38
C THR A 98 6.66 5.19 -12.56
N THR A 99 5.36 5.01 -12.33
CA THR A 99 4.55 6.02 -11.63
C THR A 99 3.84 5.49 -10.41
N LYS A 100 3.68 4.18 -10.27
CA LYS A 100 3.07 3.58 -9.08
C LYS A 100 3.84 2.39 -8.58
N MET A 101 3.84 2.26 -7.26
CA MET A 101 4.26 1.05 -6.56
C MET A 101 3.17 0.64 -5.58
N TYR A 102 2.94 -0.67 -5.50
CA TYR A 102 2.06 -1.30 -4.52
C TYR A 102 2.87 -2.23 -3.62
N ILE A 103 2.61 -2.18 -2.32
CA ILE A 103 3.15 -3.11 -1.33
C ILE A 103 1.96 -3.87 -0.74
N PHE A 104 1.83 -5.16 -1.05
CA PHE A 104 0.65 -5.96 -0.73
C PHE A 104 0.77 -6.65 0.62
N TYR A 105 -0.25 -6.51 1.45
CA TYR A 105 -0.43 -7.24 2.72
C TYR A 105 -1.52 -8.31 2.65
N SER A 106 -2.42 -8.21 1.67
CA SER A 106 -3.36 -9.27 1.27
C SER A 106 -3.14 -9.70 -0.18
N ASN A 107 -3.52 -10.93 -0.50
CA ASN A 107 -3.47 -11.51 -1.85
C ASN A 107 -4.67 -12.46 -2.06
N LEU A 108 -4.73 -13.16 -3.19
CA LEU A 108 -5.88 -14.02 -3.53
C LEU A 108 -6.12 -15.20 -2.57
N THR A 109 -5.15 -15.53 -1.71
CA THR A 109 -5.29 -16.57 -0.67
C THR A 109 -5.49 -15.98 0.74
N SER A 110 -5.68 -14.66 0.85
CA SER A 110 -6.11 -14.01 2.09
C SER A 110 -7.62 -14.26 2.31
N PRO A 111 -8.15 -14.05 3.54
CA PRO A 111 -9.59 -14.18 3.77
C PRO A 111 -10.42 -13.27 2.86
N ALA A 112 -10.02 -12.00 2.66
CA ALA A 112 -10.68 -11.12 1.71
C ALA A 112 -10.54 -11.60 0.24
N GLY A 113 -9.40 -12.19 -0.11
CA GLY A 113 -9.14 -12.81 -1.42
C GLY A 113 -10.05 -14.00 -1.70
N HIS A 114 -10.22 -14.89 -0.73
CA HIS A 114 -11.07 -16.06 -0.87
C HIS A 114 -12.54 -15.69 -1.17
N LYS A 115 -13.03 -14.60 -0.56
CA LYS A 115 -14.39 -14.06 -0.70
C LYS A 115 -14.57 -13.12 -1.90
N GLY A 116 -13.55 -12.92 -2.74
CA GLY A 116 -13.63 -11.98 -3.87
C GLY A 116 -13.85 -10.52 -3.46
N LYS A 117 -13.26 -10.07 -2.35
CA LYS A 117 -13.44 -8.70 -1.82
C LYS A 117 -12.26 -7.76 -2.11
N LEU A 118 -11.18 -8.27 -2.67
CA LEU A 118 -10.00 -7.45 -2.98
C LEU A 118 -10.26 -6.50 -4.14
N LYS A 119 -9.68 -5.30 -4.12
CA LYS A 119 -9.94 -4.21 -5.07
C LYS A 119 -9.81 -4.62 -6.55
N PHE A 120 -8.75 -5.34 -6.90
CA PHE A 120 -8.42 -5.75 -8.27
C PHE A 120 -8.91 -7.15 -8.64
N ALA A 121 -9.56 -7.85 -7.71
CA ALA A 121 -10.15 -9.18 -7.91
C ALA A 121 -11.56 -9.25 -7.30
N TYR A 122 -12.27 -8.13 -7.36
CA TYR A 122 -13.63 -8.03 -6.85
C TYR A 122 -14.53 -9.05 -7.57
N GLU A 123 -15.41 -9.71 -6.82
CA GLU A 123 -16.29 -10.82 -7.26
C GLU A 123 -15.57 -12.10 -7.70
N ARG A 124 -14.23 -12.14 -7.72
CA ARG A 124 -13.49 -13.38 -7.97
C ARG A 124 -13.32 -14.19 -6.68
N GLU A 125 -14.36 -14.89 -6.31
CA GLU A 125 -14.32 -15.90 -5.25
C GLU A 125 -13.37 -17.05 -5.62
N SER A 126 -12.65 -17.56 -4.63
CA SER A 126 -11.77 -18.72 -4.80
C SER A 126 -12.56 -20.01 -4.94
N GLU A 127 -11.98 -20.99 -5.64
CA GLU A 127 -12.50 -22.34 -5.72
C GLU A 127 -12.73 -22.93 -4.32
N THR A 128 -11.78 -22.73 -3.39
CA THR A 128 -11.90 -23.24 -2.02
C THR A 128 -13.09 -22.62 -1.28
N TYR A 129 -13.32 -21.31 -1.46
CA TYR A 129 -14.47 -20.62 -0.87
C TYR A 129 -15.78 -21.11 -1.46
N LEU A 130 -15.90 -21.13 -2.79
CA LEU A 130 -17.08 -21.61 -3.51
C LEU A 130 -17.45 -23.03 -3.08
N ILE A 131 -16.48 -23.95 -3.12
CA ILE A 131 -16.68 -25.34 -2.69
C ILE A 131 -17.18 -25.39 -1.23
N SER A 132 -16.62 -24.57 -0.34
CA SER A 132 -17.04 -24.53 1.07
C SER A 132 -18.46 -23.99 1.27
N GLU A 133 -18.84 -22.93 0.56
CA GLU A 133 -20.18 -22.35 0.65
C GLU A 133 -21.25 -23.27 0.06
N TYR A 134 -20.95 -23.96 -1.04
CA TYR A 134 -21.84 -24.99 -1.59
C TYR A 134 -22.00 -26.16 -0.61
N LYS A 135 -20.92 -26.68 -0.02
CA LYS A 135 -20.99 -27.75 1.00
C LYS A 135 -21.87 -27.37 2.19
N LYS A 136 -21.87 -26.09 2.58
CA LYS A 136 -22.62 -25.57 3.71
C LYS A 136 -24.09 -25.31 3.37
N ASN A 137 -24.37 -24.65 2.25
CA ASN A 137 -25.69 -24.09 1.97
C ASN A 137 -26.51 -24.94 0.96
N ASN A 138 -25.84 -25.67 0.06
CA ASN A 138 -26.50 -26.49 -0.96
C ASN A 138 -25.64 -27.70 -1.38
N PRO A 139 -25.36 -28.65 -0.47
CA PRO A 139 -24.41 -29.73 -0.71
C PRO A 139 -24.82 -30.65 -1.86
N SER A 140 -26.13 -30.83 -2.10
CA SER A 140 -26.65 -31.62 -3.22
C SER A 140 -26.36 -31.02 -4.59
N ALA A 141 -26.14 -29.70 -4.67
CA ALA A 141 -25.79 -29.03 -5.92
C ALA A 141 -24.30 -29.11 -6.26
N LEU A 142 -23.43 -29.47 -5.29
CA LEU A 142 -22.00 -29.63 -5.54
C LEU A 142 -21.70 -31.00 -6.16
N THR A 143 -21.76 -31.07 -7.49
CA THR A 143 -21.31 -32.26 -8.22
C THR A 143 -19.79 -32.27 -8.35
N LYS A 144 -19.22 -33.45 -8.67
CA LYS A 144 -17.78 -33.57 -8.94
C LYS A 144 -17.37 -32.73 -10.15
N GLU A 145 -18.24 -32.65 -11.16
CA GLU A 145 -18.03 -31.87 -12.37
C GLU A 145 -17.93 -30.37 -12.04
N LEU A 146 -18.85 -29.86 -11.21
CA LEU A 146 -18.83 -28.46 -10.77
C LEU A 146 -17.61 -28.14 -9.90
N GLU A 147 -17.23 -29.05 -8.98
CA GLU A 147 -16.01 -28.88 -8.19
C GLU A 147 -14.75 -28.80 -9.07
N GLN A 148 -14.67 -29.66 -10.10
CA GLN A 148 -13.57 -29.62 -11.07
C GLN A 148 -13.60 -28.35 -11.93
N GLU A 149 -14.79 -27.86 -12.31
CA GLU A 149 -14.94 -26.60 -13.03
C GLU A 149 -14.38 -25.43 -12.21
N PHE A 150 -14.74 -25.31 -10.93
CA PHE A 150 -14.19 -24.28 -10.06
C PHE A 150 -12.67 -24.35 -9.97
N ILE A 151 -12.10 -25.54 -9.80
CA ILE A 151 -10.64 -25.73 -9.76
C ILE A 151 -10.01 -25.31 -11.09
N GLN A 152 -10.52 -25.77 -12.23
CA GLN A 152 -9.96 -25.45 -13.55
C GLN A 152 -10.06 -23.97 -13.91
N LEU A 153 -11.09 -23.28 -13.44
CA LEU A 153 -11.26 -21.86 -13.68
C LEU A 153 -10.38 -21.02 -12.76
N LYS A 154 -10.38 -21.30 -11.45
CA LYS A 154 -9.91 -20.35 -10.43
C LYS A 154 -8.54 -20.69 -9.86
N SER A 155 -8.02 -21.92 -9.98
CA SER A 155 -6.69 -22.27 -9.46
C SER A 155 -5.54 -21.69 -10.29
N ILE A 156 -4.30 -21.84 -9.80
CA ILE A 156 -3.09 -21.40 -10.54
C ILE A 156 -3.01 -22.08 -11.91
N GLY A 157 -2.88 -21.28 -12.97
CA GLY A 157 -2.89 -21.77 -14.35
C GLY A 157 -4.29 -21.93 -14.95
N GLY A 158 -5.34 -21.72 -14.15
CA GLY A 158 -6.72 -21.63 -14.60
C GLY A 158 -7.02 -20.36 -15.38
N LYS A 159 -8.18 -20.32 -16.04
CA LYS A 159 -8.60 -19.17 -16.88
C LYS A 159 -8.71 -17.86 -16.10
N GLU A 160 -9.10 -17.96 -14.84
CA GLU A 160 -9.25 -16.87 -13.86
C GLU A 160 -8.37 -17.14 -12.63
N GLY A 161 -7.22 -17.77 -12.90
CA GLY A 161 -6.22 -18.11 -11.92
C GLY A 161 -5.48 -16.88 -11.36
N PRO A 162 -4.78 -17.03 -10.23
CA PRO A 162 -4.00 -15.97 -9.62
C PRO A 162 -2.98 -15.27 -10.53
N ASP A 163 -2.47 -15.96 -11.55
CA ASP A 163 -1.53 -15.42 -12.54
C ASP A 163 -2.13 -14.30 -13.41
N LYS A 164 -3.46 -14.17 -13.44
CA LYS A 164 -4.18 -13.11 -14.17
C LYS A 164 -4.30 -11.80 -13.41
N TYR A 165 -3.91 -11.78 -12.13
CA TYR A 165 -4.14 -10.65 -11.24
C TYR A 165 -2.84 -10.02 -10.74
N ILE A 166 -2.95 -8.75 -10.33
CA ILE A 166 -1.85 -7.94 -9.80
C ILE A 166 -1.34 -8.43 -8.44
N TYR A 167 -2.12 -9.23 -7.72
CA TYR A 167 -1.75 -9.74 -6.40
C TYR A 167 -0.52 -10.65 -6.43
N PRO A 168 0.58 -10.30 -5.74
CA PRO A 168 1.73 -11.17 -5.55
C PRO A 168 1.37 -12.51 -4.89
N TYR A 169 2.08 -13.59 -5.24
CA TYR A 169 1.88 -14.89 -4.57
C TYR A 169 2.25 -14.87 -3.09
N THR A 170 3.23 -14.05 -2.71
CA THR A 170 3.59 -13.82 -1.31
C THR A 170 3.29 -12.39 -0.92
N THR A 171 2.66 -12.17 0.24
CA THR A 171 2.46 -10.82 0.78
C THR A 171 3.69 -10.32 1.51
N TYR A 172 3.89 -9.01 1.53
CA TYR A 172 4.95 -8.37 2.29
C TYR A 172 4.78 -8.65 3.79
N LYS A 173 5.87 -8.99 4.47
CA LYS A 173 5.84 -9.49 5.85
C LYS A 173 6.33 -8.50 6.90
N GLN A 174 7.11 -7.50 6.50
CA GLN A 174 7.64 -6.52 7.43
C GLN A 174 6.72 -5.30 7.51
N SER A 175 7.06 -4.34 8.36
CA SER A 175 6.39 -3.05 8.37
C SER A 175 7.05 -2.06 7.41
N VAL A 176 6.30 -1.02 7.05
CA VAL A 176 6.80 0.17 6.37
C VAL A 176 6.53 1.39 7.22
N THR A 177 7.14 2.51 6.89
CA THR A 177 6.77 3.81 7.47
C THR A 177 6.16 4.72 6.41
N ILE A 178 5.08 5.41 6.77
CA ILE A 178 4.54 6.54 6.01
C ILE A 178 4.59 7.77 6.92
N ASP A 179 5.37 8.77 6.53
CA ASP A 179 5.70 9.97 7.33
C ASP A 179 6.28 9.63 8.72
N GLY A 180 6.94 8.47 8.82
CA GLY A 180 7.49 7.96 10.08
C GLY A 180 6.48 7.25 10.99
N ALA A 181 5.21 7.13 10.60
CA ALA A 181 4.23 6.25 11.26
C ALA A 181 4.29 4.83 10.67
N GLU A 182 4.28 3.82 11.54
CA GLU A 182 4.31 2.42 11.12
C GLU A 182 3.01 2.00 10.44
N VAL A 183 3.14 1.22 9.37
CA VAL A 183 2.06 0.46 8.74
C VAL A 183 2.53 -0.98 8.54
N ARG A 184 1.72 -1.97 8.93
CA ARG A 184 2.04 -3.40 8.80
C ARG A 184 0.79 -4.23 8.54
N GLY A 185 0.96 -5.44 8.01
CA GLY A 185 -0.15 -6.36 7.77
C GLY A 185 -1.00 -6.62 9.02
N GLY A 186 -2.32 -6.66 8.85
CA GLY A 186 -3.29 -6.82 9.93
C GLY A 186 -3.57 -5.57 10.77
N MET A 187 -2.89 -4.44 10.51
CA MET A 187 -3.21 -3.17 11.16
C MET A 187 -4.54 -2.61 10.66
N LEU A 188 -5.43 -2.23 11.57
CA LEU A 188 -6.69 -1.56 11.25
C LEU A 188 -6.47 -0.06 11.02
N LEU A 189 -7.34 0.58 10.21
CA LEU A 189 -7.24 2.03 9.99
C LEU A 189 -7.32 2.84 11.29
N LYS A 190 -8.14 2.40 12.25
CA LYS A 190 -8.23 3.03 13.57
C LYS A 190 -6.91 2.97 14.34
N GLU A 191 -6.18 1.87 14.26
CA GLU A 191 -4.85 1.72 14.87
C GLU A 191 -3.84 2.62 14.16
N LEU A 192 -3.81 2.61 12.82
CA LEU A 192 -2.95 3.50 12.03
C LEU A 192 -3.17 4.98 12.40
N ASN A 193 -4.43 5.43 12.41
CA ASN A 193 -4.77 6.82 12.73
C ASN A 193 -4.45 7.19 14.18
N LYS A 194 -4.54 6.24 15.12
CA LYS A 194 -4.06 6.45 16.49
C LYS A 194 -2.55 6.68 16.51
N ASN A 195 -1.78 5.82 15.84
CA ASN A 195 -0.31 5.93 15.79
C ASN A 195 0.15 7.23 15.10
N ARG A 196 -0.58 7.69 14.07
CA ARG A 196 -0.32 8.97 13.40
C ARG A 196 -0.55 10.15 14.34
N LYS A 197 -1.66 10.17 15.08
CA LYS A 197 -1.96 11.22 16.08
C LYS A 197 -0.92 11.28 17.19
N GLU A 198 -0.44 10.15 17.70
CA GLU A 198 0.61 10.09 18.72
C GLU A 198 1.95 10.69 18.26
N LYS A 199 2.13 10.86 16.95
CA LYS A 199 3.31 11.47 16.30
C LYS A 199 3.03 12.87 15.75
N ASP A 200 1.90 13.49 16.12
CA ASP A 200 1.45 14.79 15.60
C ASP A 200 1.30 14.83 14.06
N LEU A 201 0.96 13.68 13.45
CA LEU A 201 0.73 13.55 12.02
C LEU A 201 -0.77 13.63 11.68
N GLN A 202 -1.06 14.15 10.49
CA GLN A 202 -2.43 14.13 9.92
C GLN A 202 -2.92 12.70 9.76
N ILE A 203 -4.18 12.46 10.08
CA ILE A 203 -4.81 11.14 9.92
C ILE A 203 -5.11 10.83 8.45
N PHE A 204 -5.39 9.55 8.19
CA PHE A 204 -5.92 9.10 6.93
C PHE A 204 -7.44 9.03 6.95
N THR A 205 -8.02 9.51 5.87
CA THR A 205 -9.46 9.64 5.63
C THR A 205 -9.80 9.04 4.29
N PHE A 206 -11.05 8.59 4.14
CA PHE A 206 -11.54 7.92 2.95
C PHE A 206 -11.38 8.82 1.73
N ARG A 207 -10.81 8.25 0.67
CA ARG A 207 -10.70 8.87 -0.65
C ARG A 207 -11.99 8.58 -1.40
N ASP A 208 -12.85 9.59 -1.40
CA ASP A 208 -14.16 9.55 -2.04
C ASP A 208 -14.05 9.70 -3.57
N ASP A 209 -13.53 8.65 -4.22
CA ASP A 209 -13.36 8.56 -5.67
C ASP A 209 -14.14 7.40 -6.31
N ASN A 210 -15.04 6.79 -5.55
CA ASN A 210 -15.87 5.67 -6.01
C ASN A 210 -17.05 6.11 -6.89
N MET A 211 -17.34 7.42 -6.94
CA MET A 211 -18.41 8.04 -7.75
C MET A 211 -19.80 7.46 -7.50
N ASP A 212 -20.09 7.00 -6.28
CA ASP A 212 -21.42 6.46 -5.91
C ASP A 212 -22.45 7.54 -5.54
N GLY A 213 -22.01 8.81 -5.48
CA GLY A 213 -22.84 9.96 -5.15
C GLY A 213 -23.05 10.19 -3.65
N VAL A 214 -22.37 9.43 -2.79
CA VAL A 214 -22.38 9.58 -1.32
C VAL A 214 -21.10 10.29 -0.90
N ASN A 215 -21.23 11.45 -0.23
CA ASN A 215 -20.05 12.12 0.31
C ASN A 215 -19.54 11.38 1.56
N GLU A 216 -18.47 10.62 1.39
CA GLU A 216 -17.78 9.89 2.44
C GLU A 216 -16.43 10.52 2.82
N THR A 217 -16.13 11.71 2.28
CA THR A 217 -14.91 12.46 2.57
C THR A 217 -14.75 12.64 4.09
N GLY A 218 -13.58 12.33 4.61
CA GLY A 218 -13.31 12.41 6.05
C GLY A 218 -13.68 11.16 6.85
N SER A 219 -14.32 10.16 6.24
CA SER A 219 -14.63 8.88 6.89
C SER A 219 -13.36 8.14 7.34
N THR A 220 -13.44 7.47 8.49
CA THR A 220 -12.32 6.72 9.10
C THR A 220 -12.72 5.30 9.51
N LYS A 221 -13.80 4.76 8.95
CA LYS A 221 -14.29 3.41 9.28
C LYS A 221 -13.22 2.35 8.99
N GLY A 222 -12.64 2.37 7.78
CA GLY A 222 -11.56 1.46 7.40
C GLY A 222 -12.03 0.07 6.96
N ASP A 223 -13.32 -0.08 6.62
CA ASP A 223 -13.88 -1.39 6.30
C ASP A 223 -13.62 -1.77 4.83
N ASN A 224 -13.80 -0.81 3.91
CA ASN A 224 -13.46 -0.96 2.49
C ASN A 224 -13.02 0.41 1.93
N GLY A 225 -12.10 0.38 0.96
CA GLY A 225 -11.70 1.56 0.20
C GLY A 225 -10.29 2.06 0.46
N GLU A 226 -9.94 3.14 -0.24
CA GLU A 226 -8.63 3.77 -0.18
C GLU A 226 -8.65 4.94 0.81
N TYR A 227 -7.60 5.07 1.62
CA TYR A 227 -7.48 6.12 2.64
C TYR A 227 -6.12 6.81 2.55
N TRP A 228 -6.12 8.14 2.68
CA TRP A 228 -4.93 8.98 2.49
C TRP A 228 -4.99 10.25 3.34
N ASN A 229 -3.91 11.04 3.34
CA ASN A 229 -3.88 12.36 3.96
C ASN A 229 -4.41 13.43 2.99
N ASP A 230 -5.60 13.98 3.27
CA ASP A 230 -6.20 15.10 2.52
C ASP A 230 -5.45 16.42 2.74
N ASN A 231 -4.80 16.60 3.90
CA ASN A 231 -4.10 17.83 4.30
C ASN A 231 -2.59 17.78 4.02
N ARG A 232 -2.17 16.93 3.08
CA ARG A 232 -0.77 16.78 2.66
C ARG A 232 -0.19 18.09 2.12
N LYS A 233 1.10 18.32 2.37
CA LYS A 233 1.80 19.48 1.85
C LYS A 233 2.66 19.04 0.67
N ASN A 234 2.18 19.29 -0.54
CA ASN A 234 2.91 19.00 -1.78
C ASN A 234 4.13 19.94 -2.01
N ASP A 235 4.86 20.30 -0.96
CA ASP A 235 6.03 21.17 -0.99
C ASP A 235 7.28 20.42 -0.53
N CYS A 236 7.96 19.82 -1.50
CA CYS A 236 9.24 19.13 -1.31
C CYS A 236 10.47 20.04 -1.51
N GLY A 237 10.28 21.33 -1.27
CA GLY A 237 11.30 22.35 -1.46
C GLY A 237 11.56 22.68 -2.95
N ASN A 238 12.28 23.77 -3.18
CA ASN A 238 12.38 24.41 -4.49
C ASN A 238 13.12 23.63 -5.59
N LYS A 239 13.78 22.50 -5.25
CA LYS A 239 14.58 21.71 -6.21
C LYS A 239 13.86 20.45 -6.71
N GLN A 240 12.76 20.04 -6.09
CA GLN A 240 12.02 18.85 -6.47
C GLN A 240 10.78 19.23 -7.27
N ASN A 241 10.71 18.75 -8.51
CA ASN A 241 9.57 18.96 -9.42
C ASN A 241 8.57 17.80 -9.38
N TYR A 242 8.59 17.00 -8.32
CA TYR A 242 7.68 15.87 -8.11
C TYR A 242 7.41 15.66 -6.63
N TYR A 243 6.36 14.91 -6.32
CA TYR A 243 5.98 14.49 -4.97
C TYR A 243 5.34 13.11 -5.01
N PHE A 244 5.17 12.50 -3.84
CA PHE A 244 4.56 11.19 -3.68
C PHE A 244 3.22 11.29 -2.97
N LEU A 245 2.25 10.54 -3.48
CA LEU A 245 0.98 10.31 -2.85
C LEU A 245 0.98 8.91 -2.25
N ASN A 246 0.87 8.83 -0.93
CA ASN A 246 0.86 7.58 -0.19
C ASN A 246 -0.55 7.33 0.34
N SER A 247 -1.07 6.13 0.09
CA SER A 247 -2.39 5.71 0.58
C SER A 247 -2.40 4.24 0.99
N VAL A 248 -3.41 3.88 1.77
CA VAL A 248 -3.68 2.51 2.21
C VAL A 248 -5.03 2.06 1.68
N GLN A 249 -5.10 0.86 1.12
CA GLN A 249 -6.35 0.23 0.70
C GLN A 249 -6.77 -0.79 1.75
N TYR A 250 -8.04 -0.74 2.15
CA TYR A 250 -8.67 -1.78 2.94
C TYR A 250 -9.72 -2.53 2.11
N SER A 251 -9.82 -3.84 2.32
CA SER A 251 -10.85 -4.70 1.74
C SER A 251 -11.30 -5.73 2.75
N ASP A 252 -12.59 -5.79 3.03
CA ASP A 252 -13.18 -6.62 4.10
C ASP A 252 -12.50 -6.39 5.46
N SER A 253 -12.20 -5.13 5.78
CA SER A 253 -11.46 -4.67 6.97
C SER A 253 -9.99 -5.11 7.06
N GLU A 254 -9.45 -5.77 6.03
CA GLU A 254 -8.04 -6.13 5.94
C GLU A 254 -7.26 -5.06 5.20
N LEU A 255 -6.07 -4.69 5.70
CA LEU A 255 -5.12 -3.87 4.96
C LEU A 255 -4.68 -4.67 3.71
N GLU A 256 -5.14 -4.26 2.54
CA GLU A 256 -4.88 -4.94 1.29
C GLU A 256 -3.50 -4.58 0.74
N TYR A 257 -3.25 -3.28 0.54
CA TYR A 257 -1.98 -2.77 0.05
C TYR A 257 -1.73 -1.33 0.48
N ILE A 258 -0.47 -0.92 0.36
CA ILE A 258 -0.06 0.47 0.34
C ILE A 258 0.22 0.86 -1.10
N LYS A 259 -0.31 1.99 -1.54
CA LYS A 259 -0.05 2.56 -2.87
C LYS A 259 0.81 3.80 -2.73
N VAL A 260 1.86 3.88 -3.56
CA VAL A 260 2.77 5.02 -3.68
C VAL A 260 2.69 5.53 -5.10
N GLY A 261 2.18 6.75 -5.29
CA GLY A 261 2.03 7.39 -6.58
C GLY A 261 3.02 8.53 -6.77
N TYR A 262 3.82 8.47 -7.83
CA TYR A 262 4.69 9.56 -8.27
C TYR A 262 3.90 10.60 -9.07
N ARG A 263 4.05 11.87 -8.71
CA ARG A 263 3.36 13.00 -9.35
C ARG A 263 4.33 14.11 -9.69
N ALA A 264 4.21 14.68 -10.88
CA ALA A 264 4.91 15.91 -11.21
C ALA A 264 4.28 17.08 -10.45
N LYS A 265 5.08 18.06 -10.05
CA LYS A 265 4.60 19.29 -9.42
C LYS A 265 3.69 20.04 -10.40
N GLY A 266 2.51 20.45 -9.94
CA GLY A 266 1.47 21.07 -10.79
C GLY A 266 0.53 20.07 -11.47
N ASP A 267 0.73 18.76 -11.27
CA ASP A 267 -0.31 17.77 -11.52
C ASP A 267 -1.25 17.74 -10.31
N ASP A 268 -2.41 18.40 -10.46
CA ASP A 268 -3.46 18.48 -9.45
C ASP A 268 -4.55 17.41 -9.67
N SER A 269 -4.30 16.40 -10.51
CA SER A 269 -5.24 15.31 -10.73
C SER A 269 -5.57 14.61 -9.41
N PRO A 270 -6.85 14.49 -9.04
CA PRO A 270 -7.24 13.70 -7.87
C PRO A 270 -7.06 12.19 -8.11
N TYR A 271 -6.75 11.78 -9.35
CA TYR A 271 -6.60 10.39 -9.77
C TYR A 271 -5.13 10.01 -9.89
N PHE A 272 -4.73 8.95 -9.17
CA PHE A 272 -3.41 8.33 -9.31
C PHE A 272 -3.40 6.84 -9.06
#